data_AF-A0A9X0A7Q3-F1
#
_entry.id   AF-A0A9X0A7Q3-F1
#
_cell.length_a   1.000
_cell.length_b   1.000
_cell.length_c   1.000
_cell.angle_alpha   90.00
_cell.angle_beta   90.00
_cell.angle_gamma   90.00
#
_symmetry.space_group_name_H-M   'P 1'
#
loop_
_entity.id
_entity.type
_entity.pdbx_description
1 polymer ?
#
loop_
_entity_poly.entity_id
_entity_poly.type
_entity_poly.pdbx_seq_one_letter_code
_entity_poly.pdbx_strand_id
1 'polypeptide(L)'
;MASDSSDSDSYAETSHSSDDAELKPVENVEHLLMLSDEYQVKELIFNPCVEFLEVQPKTKENVMKIMALADLYNLHKVRQGCDDLLKNMKLKSLSETVHLQVLDKVKTQHYLTQRIKRLETFLDELYPQFFGLLAYSILLLHEAGKDVKWCTRHFSNGTLNFRLDISDSEIRKCSSCCEMLNSVVRSSMGKRSYGKDTYHYVGDNHFDYKLPKVMKDFYNYKRSIYEHE
;
A
#
# COMPACT_ATOMS: atom_id res chain seq x y z
N MET A 1 -69.74 18.56 47.80
CA MET A 1 -69.48 17.66 46.65
C MET A 1 -68.75 18.48 45.61
N ALA A 2 -67.55 18.02 45.28
CA ALA A 2 -66.59 18.43 44.24
C ALA A 2 -66.51 19.92 43.87
N SER A 3 -65.43 20.57 44.32
CA SER A 3 -64.90 21.80 43.76
C SER A 3 -63.72 21.42 42.85
N ASP A 4 -63.76 21.89 41.61
CA ASP A 4 -62.74 21.71 40.57
C ASP A 4 -61.37 22.22 41.04
N SER A 5 -60.37 21.34 40.97
CA SER A 5 -58.95 21.70 41.03
C SER A 5 -58.40 21.75 39.61
N SER A 6 -57.98 22.94 39.20
CA SER A 6 -57.26 23.24 37.99
C SER A 6 -55.79 22.80 38.13
N ASP A 7 -55.43 21.68 37.49
CA ASP A 7 -54.03 21.30 37.29
C ASP A 7 -53.58 21.75 35.90
N SER A 8 -52.78 22.82 35.91
CA SER A 8 -52.00 23.30 34.79
C SER A 8 -50.64 22.61 34.78
N ASP A 9 -50.47 21.59 33.94
CA ASP A 9 -49.16 21.00 33.65
C ASP A 9 -48.69 21.41 32.25
N SER A 10 -47.56 22.11 32.25
CA SER A 10 -46.84 22.65 31.10
C SER A 10 -46.32 21.54 30.19
N TYR A 11 -46.58 21.67 28.89
CA TYR A 11 -45.91 20.89 27.85
C TYR A 11 -44.41 21.23 27.82
N ALA A 12 -43.58 20.35 28.36
CA ALA A 12 -42.15 20.33 28.07
C ALA A 12 -41.95 19.68 26.70
N GLU A 13 -41.82 20.51 25.66
CA GLU A 13 -41.27 20.09 24.37
C GLU A 13 -39.86 19.56 24.61
N THR A 14 -39.73 18.23 24.62
CA THR A 14 -38.42 17.58 24.62
C THR A 14 -37.97 17.51 23.17
N SER A 15 -37.17 18.51 22.77
CA SER A 15 -36.42 18.50 21.52
C SER A 15 -35.59 17.21 21.45
N HIS A 16 -36.03 16.25 20.64
CA HIS A 16 -35.18 15.14 20.23
C HIS A 16 -34.13 15.71 19.28
N SER A 17 -32.91 15.89 19.79
CA SER A 17 -31.72 16.18 19.01
C SER A 17 -31.53 15.09 17.97
N SER A 18 -31.54 15.49 16.71
CA SER A 18 -31.42 14.68 15.51
C SER A 18 -30.00 14.14 15.26
N ASP A 19 -29.27 13.74 16.30
CA ASP A 19 -27.84 13.45 16.20
C ASP A 19 -27.45 12.00 16.54
N ASP A 20 -28.40 11.09 16.76
CA ASP A 20 -28.12 9.67 17.06
C ASP A 20 -28.73 8.67 16.07
N ALA A 21 -28.73 9.01 14.77
CA ALA A 21 -28.84 8.01 13.71
C ALA A 21 -27.48 7.87 13.04
N GLU A 22 -26.56 7.20 13.72
CA GLU A 22 -25.38 6.60 13.08
C GLU A 22 -25.90 5.51 12.12
N LEU A 23 -26.38 5.96 10.95
CA LEU A 23 -26.85 5.09 9.87
C LEU A 23 -25.70 4.15 9.54
N LYS A 24 -25.93 2.85 9.70
CA LYS A 24 -25.21 1.81 8.97
C LYS A 24 -25.90 1.64 7.62
N PRO A 25 -25.65 2.50 6.62
CA PRO A 25 -26.57 2.69 5.50
C PRO A 25 -26.61 1.45 4.61
N VAL A 26 -25.48 0.73 4.54
CA VAL A 26 -25.32 -0.48 3.73
C VAL A 26 -26.14 -1.66 4.26
N GLU A 27 -26.43 -1.71 5.57
CA GLU A 27 -27.29 -2.76 6.14
C GLU A 27 -28.74 -2.59 5.72
N ASN A 28 -29.25 -1.36 5.74
CA ASN A 28 -30.60 -1.08 5.27
C ASN A 28 -30.72 -1.32 3.75
N VAL A 29 -29.69 -0.96 2.98
CA VAL A 29 -29.67 -1.14 1.53
C VAL A 29 -29.64 -2.60 1.12
N GLU A 30 -28.96 -3.47 1.87
CA GLU A 30 -29.00 -4.92 1.63
C GLU A 30 -30.43 -5.48 1.69
N HIS A 31 -31.16 -5.16 2.76
CA HIS A 31 -32.55 -5.63 2.92
C HIS A 31 -33.48 -5.05 1.86
N LEU A 32 -33.31 -3.78 1.50
CA LEU A 32 -34.09 -3.13 0.45
C LEU A 32 -33.83 -3.73 -0.93
N LEU A 33 -32.57 -4.04 -1.26
CA LEU A 33 -32.23 -4.74 -2.51
C LEU A 33 -32.86 -6.12 -2.57
N MET A 34 -32.78 -6.89 -1.49
CA MET A 34 -33.37 -8.24 -1.43
C MET A 34 -34.88 -8.21 -1.63
N LEU A 35 -35.60 -7.37 -0.88
CA LEU A 35 -37.05 -7.25 -1.01
C LEU A 35 -37.45 -6.68 -2.38
N SER A 36 -36.76 -5.65 -2.86
CA SER A 36 -37.10 -5.05 -4.16
C SER A 36 -36.83 -5.98 -5.34
N ASP A 37 -35.83 -6.84 -5.25
CA ASP A 37 -35.60 -7.90 -6.24
C ASP A 37 -36.70 -8.97 -6.16
N GLU A 38 -37.03 -9.46 -4.96
CA GLU A 38 -38.07 -10.48 -4.73
C GLU A 38 -39.45 -10.03 -5.22
N TYR A 39 -39.85 -8.79 -4.89
CA TYR A 39 -41.13 -8.21 -5.29
C TYR A 39 -41.07 -7.45 -6.63
N GLN A 40 -39.93 -7.49 -7.33
CA GLN A 40 -39.71 -6.85 -8.63
C GLN A 40 -39.96 -5.33 -8.67
N VAL A 41 -39.71 -4.63 -7.56
CA VAL A 41 -39.88 -3.17 -7.43
C VAL A 41 -38.63 -2.45 -7.92
N LYS A 42 -38.42 -2.46 -9.24
CA LYS A 42 -37.17 -1.97 -9.86
C LYS A 42 -36.98 -0.46 -9.77
N GLU A 43 -37.93 0.31 -10.29
CA GLU A 43 -37.77 1.78 -10.45
C GLU A 43 -37.70 2.53 -9.12
N LEU A 44 -38.55 2.14 -8.15
CA LEU A 44 -38.73 2.91 -6.92
C LEU A 44 -37.73 2.56 -5.81
N ILE A 45 -37.15 1.36 -5.84
CA ILE A 45 -36.32 0.86 -4.74
C ILE A 45 -35.01 0.29 -5.25
N PHE A 46 -35.05 -0.69 -6.17
CA PHE A 46 -33.84 -1.38 -6.62
C PHE A 46 -32.84 -0.42 -7.28
N ASN A 47 -33.28 0.35 -8.27
CA ASN A 47 -32.41 1.29 -9.01
C ASN A 47 -31.80 2.35 -8.07
N PRO A 48 -32.57 3.04 -7.19
CA PRO A 48 -32.00 3.95 -6.19
C PRO A 48 -30.98 3.28 -5.24
N CYS A 49 -31.20 2.02 -4.86
CA CYS A 49 -30.24 1.28 -4.04
C CYS A 49 -28.93 1.00 -4.80
N VAL A 50 -29.01 0.65 -6.10
CA VAL A 50 -27.82 0.48 -6.94
C VAL A 50 -27.07 1.80 -7.08
N GLU A 51 -27.76 2.90 -7.39
CA GLU A 51 -27.15 4.24 -7.48
C GLU A 51 -26.47 4.65 -6.16
N PHE A 52 -27.13 4.38 -5.02
CA PHE A 52 -26.53 4.56 -3.72
C PHE A 52 -25.23 3.76 -3.57
N LEU A 53 -25.24 2.46 -3.90
CA LEU A 53 -24.03 1.63 -3.84
C LEU A 53 -22.93 2.12 -4.79
N GLU A 54 -23.25 2.73 -5.92
CA GLU A 54 -22.28 3.31 -6.85
C GLU A 54 -21.57 4.53 -6.25
N VAL A 55 -22.30 5.44 -5.61
CA VAL A 55 -21.74 6.68 -5.03
C VAL A 55 -21.20 6.50 -3.62
N GLN A 56 -21.65 5.46 -2.90
CA GLN A 56 -21.24 5.21 -1.52
C GLN A 56 -19.72 5.06 -1.44
N PRO A 57 -19.03 5.78 -0.53
CA PRO A 57 -17.60 5.58 -0.32
C PRO A 57 -17.29 4.14 0.08
N LYS A 58 -16.41 3.50 -0.68
CA LYS A 58 -15.91 2.16 -0.36
C LYS A 58 -14.82 2.31 0.69
N THR A 59 -14.95 1.60 1.81
CA THR A 59 -14.02 1.63 2.94
C THR A 59 -13.65 0.21 3.37
N LYS A 60 -12.66 0.04 4.25
CA LYS A 60 -12.24 -1.29 4.75
C LYS A 60 -13.35 -2.00 5.55
N GLU A 61 -14.31 -1.25 6.08
CA GLU A 61 -15.42 -1.76 6.87
C GLU A 61 -16.57 -2.27 5.99
N ASN A 62 -16.82 -1.62 4.84
CA ASN A 62 -18.01 -1.88 4.03
C ASN A 62 -17.74 -2.57 2.68
N VAL A 63 -16.51 -2.53 2.16
CA VAL A 63 -16.19 -2.96 0.78
C VAL A 63 -16.56 -4.41 0.53
N MET A 64 -16.36 -5.28 1.52
CA MET A 64 -16.66 -6.71 1.41
C MET A 64 -18.17 -6.97 1.28
N LYS A 65 -18.96 -6.21 2.03
CA LYS A 65 -20.42 -6.30 2.00
C LYS A 65 -20.98 -5.75 0.69
N ILE A 66 -20.51 -4.58 0.27
CA ILE A 66 -20.91 -3.95 -1.01
C ILE A 66 -20.53 -4.87 -2.19
N MET A 67 -19.35 -5.49 -2.15
CA MET A 67 -18.92 -6.42 -3.18
C MET A 67 -19.79 -7.68 -3.23
N ALA A 68 -20.18 -8.24 -2.08
CA ALA A 68 -21.09 -9.39 -2.03
C ALA A 68 -22.45 -9.07 -2.67
N LEU A 69 -23.00 -7.89 -2.40
CA LEU A 69 -24.22 -7.39 -3.06
C LEU A 69 -24.01 -7.22 -4.56
N ALA A 70 -22.88 -6.65 -4.97
CA ALA A 70 -22.57 -6.44 -6.38
C ALA A 70 -22.43 -7.77 -7.15
N ASP A 71 -21.84 -8.79 -6.53
CA ASP A 71 -21.78 -10.13 -7.12
C ASP A 71 -23.17 -10.79 -7.20
N LEU A 72 -23.99 -10.67 -6.14
CA LEU A 72 -25.33 -11.26 -6.09
C LEU A 72 -26.26 -10.71 -7.18
N TYR A 73 -26.24 -9.39 -7.38
CA TYR A 73 -27.11 -8.70 -8.34
C TYR A 73 -26.42 -8.34 -9.67
N ASN A 74 -25.23 -8.87 -9.93
CA ASN A 74 -24.43 -8.61 -11.16
C ASN A 74 -24.18 -7.11 -11.45
N LEU A 75 -23.89 -6.33 -10.40
CA LEU A 75 -23.66 -4.87 -10.49
C LEU A 75 -22.20 -4.56 -10.86
N HIS A 76 -21.85 -4.71 -12.14
CA HIS A 76 -20.47 -4.59 -12.62
C HIS A 76 -19.76 -3.28 -12.22
N LYS A 77 -20.45 -2.14 -12.28
CA LYS A 77 -19.84 -0.83 -11.94
C LYS A 77 -19.54 -0.70 -10.45
N VAL A 78 -20.46 -1.15 -9.59
CA VAL A 78 -20.26 -1.21 -8.13
C VAL A 78 -19.10 -2.16 -7.79
N ARG A 79 -19.05 -3.32 -8.45
CA ARG A 79 -17.99 -4.32 -8.30
C ARG A 79 -16.62 -3.76 -8.66
N GLN A 80 -16.51 -3.07 -9.80
CA GLN A 80 -15.26 -2.43 -10.23
C GLN A 80 -14.75 -1.42 -9.17
N GLY A 81 -15.65 -0.62 -8.60
CA GLY A 81 -15.28 0.32 -7.52
C GLY A 81 -14.74 -0.38 -6.27
N CYS A 82 -15.21 -1.60 -5.96
CA CYS A 82 -14.67 -2.41 -4.87
C CYS A 82 -13.29 -2.97 -5.22
N ASP A 83 -13.12 -3.49 -6.45
CA ASP A 83 -11.86 -4.02 -6.96
C ASP A 83 -10.75 -2.95 -6.92
N ASP A 84 -11.08 -1.73 -7.35
CA ASP A 84 -10.14 -0.60 -7.39
C ASP A 84 -9.63 -0.24 -5.98
N LEU A 85 -10.49 -0.30 -4.95
CA LEU A 85 -10.07 -0.07 -3.58
C LEU A 85 -9.17 -1.20 -3.07
N LEU A 86 -9.62 -2.46 -3.21
CA LEU A 86 -8.90 -3.64 -2.68
C LEU A 86 -7.53 -3.83 -3.34
N LYS A 87 -7.42 -3.52 -4.63
CA LYS A 87 -6.15 -3.55 -5.38
C LYS A 87 -5.13 -2.54 -4.86
N ASN A 88 -5.58 -1.42 -4.29
CA ASN A 88 -4.72 -0.32 -3.85
C ASN A 88 -4.49 -0.27 -2.33
N MET A 89 -5.18 -1.08 -1.53
CA MET A 89 -4.96 -1.14 -0.08
C MET A 89 -3.58 -1.69 0.30
N LYS A 90 -3.00 -1.23 1.42
CA LYS A 90 -1.81 -1.87 2.02
C LYS A 90 -2.16 -3.29 2.50
N LEU A 91 -1.20 -4.22 2.47
CA LEU A 91 -1.44 -5.62 2.89
C LEU A 91 -1.99 -5.71 4.32
N LYS A 92 -1.44 -4.91 5.24
CA LYS A 92 -1.94 -4.82 6.62
C LYS A 92 -3.41 -4.40 6.68
N SER A 93 -3.78 -3.34 5.97
CA SER A 93 -5.16 -2.86 5.90
C SER A 93 -6.09 -3.86 5.23
N LEU A 94 -5.59 -4.59 4.22
CA LEU A 94 -6.33 -5.68 3.59
C LEU A 94 -6.58 -6.81 4.60
N SER A 95 -5.57 -7.25 5.35
CA SER A 95 -5.76 -8.30 6.37
C SER A 95 -6.70 -7.90 7.51
N GLU A 96 -6.81 -6.59 7.79
CA GLU A 96 -7.75 -6.02 8.76
C GLU A 96 -9.15 -5.77 8.19
N THR A 97 -9.35 -5.96 6.88
CA THR A 97 -10.64 -5.75 6.21
C THR A 97 -11.65 -6.76 6.73
N VAL A 98 -12.74 -6.25 7.29
CA VAL A 98 -13.79 -7.05 7.91
C VAL A 98 -14.39 -7.96 6.84
N HIS A 99 -14.55 -9.24 7.16
CA HIS A 99 -15.06 -10.26 6.24
C HIS A 99 -14.15 -10.60 5.04
N LEU A 100 -12.88 -10.20 5.00
CA LEU A 100 -11.95 -10.71 3.97
C LEU A 100 -11.82 -12.25 4.06
N GLN A 101 -11.83 -12.81 5.27
CA GLN A 101 -11.82 -14.26 5.50
C GLN A 101 -13.08 -14.98 4.99
N VAL A 102 -14.15 -14.22 4.72
CA VAL A 102 -15.42 -14.74 4.19
C VAL A 102 -15.39 -14.81 2.66
N LEU A 103 -14.37 -14.21 2.00
CA LEU A 103 -14.17 -14.44 0.57
C LEU A 103 -13.85 -15.89 0.30
N ASP A 104 -14.50 -16.42 -0.72
CA ASP A 104 -14.13 -17.70 -1.31
C ASP A 104 -12.63 -17.70 -1.66
N LYS A 105 -11.99 -18.85 -1.44
CA LYS A 105 -10.56 -19.10 -1.63
C LYS A 105 -10.11 -18.67 -3.03
N VAL A 106 -10.94 -18.89 -4.04
CA VAL A 106 -10.67 -18.52 -5.43
C VAL A 106 -10.56 -17.00 -5.61
N LYS A 107 -11.48 -16.24 -5.01
CA LYS A 107 -11.48 -14.76 -5.10
C LYS A 107 -10.29 -14.17 -4.35
N THR A 108 -9.99 -14.68 -3.16
CA THR A 108 -8.81 -14.27 -2.38
C THR A 108 -7.52 -14.54 -3.16
N GLN A 109 -7.39 -15.73 -3.75
CA GLN A 109 -6.23 -16.07 -4.58
C GLN A 109 -6.10 -15.15 -5.80
N HIS A 110 -7.20 -14.81 -6.45
CA HIS A 110 -7.21 -13.88 -7.59
C HIS A 110 -6.63 -12.51 -7.19
N TYR A 111 -7.10 -11.90 -6.11
CA TYR A 111 -6.61 -10.59 -5.66
C TYR A 111 -5.13 -10.62 -5.23
N LEU A 112 -4.72 -11.65 -4.49
CA LEU A 112 -3.33 -11.80 -4.09
C LEU A 112 -2.42 -11.97 -5.31
N THR A 113 -2.84 -12.75 -6.31
CA THR A 113 -2.08 -12.94 -7.55
C THR A 113 -1.92 -11.63 -8.32
N GLN A 114 -3.00 -10.86 -8.50
CA GLN A 114 -2.94 -9.56 -9.18
C GLN A 114 -1.99 -8.57 -8.47
N ARG A 115 -2.00 -8.57 -7.14
CA ARG A 115 -1.13 -7.71 -6.33
C ARG A 115 0.33 -8.14 -6.39
N ILE A 116 0.60 -9.44 -6.32
CA ILE A 116 1.95 -9.99 -6.45
C ILE A 116 2.50 -9.63 -7.83
N LYS A 117 1.75 -9.87 -8.91
CA LYS A 117 2.15 -9.48 -10.27
C LYS A 117 2.50 -8.00 -10.37
N ARG A 118 1.67 -7.11 -9.80
CA ARG A 118 1.97 -5.67 -9.78
C ARG A 118 3.24 -5.33 -9.01
N LEU A 119 3.45 -5.96 -7.84
CA LEU A 119 4.67 -5.79 -7.06
C LEU A 119 5.90 -6.29 -7.81
N GLU A 120 5.76 -7.42 -8.52
CA GLU A 120 6.82 -7.99 -9.33
C GLU A 120 7.23 -7.04 -10.46
N THR A 121 6.25 -6.56 -11.25
CA THR A 121 6.49 -5.56 -12.30
C THR A 121 7.16 -4.29 -11.75
N PHE A 122 6.68 -3.79 -10.61
CA PHE A 122 7.29 -2.61 -9.98
C PHE A 122 8.74 -2.86 -9.55
N LEU A 123 9.05 -4.04 -9.00
CA LEU A 123 10.42 -4.40 -8.62
C LEU A 123 11.32 -4.56 -9.84
N ASP A 124 10.81 -5.09 -10.94
CA ASP A 124 11.55 -5.23 -12.20
C ASP A 124 11.92 -3.87 -12.80
N GLU A 125 11.00 -2.89 -12.73
CA GLU A 125 11.24 -1.52 -13.16
C GLU A 125 12.18 -0.75 -12.20
N LEU A 126 12.04 -0.97 -10.88
CA LEU A 126 12.83 -0.28 -9.86
C LEU A 126 14.28 -0.78 -9.80
N TYR A 127 14.50 -2.08 -10.02
CA TYR A 127 15.82 -2.70 -9.92
C TYR A 127 16.91 -1.95 -10.72
N PRO A 128 16.81 -1.74 -12.05
CA PRO A 128 17.85 -1.05 -12.80
C PRO A 128 18.05 0.41 -12.33
N GLN A 129 16.98 1.09 -11.90
CA GLN A 129 17.05 2.47 -11.42
C GLN A 129 17.82 2.58 -10.09
N PHE A 130 17.52 1.69 -9.14
CA PHE A 130 18.21 1.63 -7.85
C PHE A 130 19.72 1.40 -8.03
N PHE A 131 20.09 0.45 -8.87
CA PHE A 131 21.49 0.14 -9.15
C PHE A 131 22.19 1.27 -9.93
N GLY A 132 21.49 1.94 -10.85
CA GLY A 132 21.98 3.14 -11.53
C GLY A 132 22.30 4.27 -10.55
N LEU A 133 21.39 4.55 -9.60
CA LEU A 133 21.62 5.53 -8.54
C LEU A 133 22.80 5.17 -7.63
N LEU A 134 22.95 3.88 -7.29
CA LEU A 134 24.07 3.40 -6.49
C LEU A 134 25.40 3.58 -7.23
N ALA A 135 25.47 3.15 -8.49
CA ALA A 135 26.67 3.30 -9.32
C ALA A 135 27.06 4.79 -9.47
N TYR A 136 26.08 5.65 -9.72
CA TYR A 136 26.29 7.09 -9.80
C TYR A 136 26.78 7.70 -8.47
N SER A 137 26.21 7.26 -7.34
CA SER A 137 26.64 7.71 -6.01
C SER A 137 28.08 7.32 -5.70
N ILE A 138 28.48 6.10 -6.09
CA ILE A 138 29.86 5.60 -5.95
C ILE A 138 30.82 6.46 -6.78
N LEU A 139 30.46 6.79 -8.02
CA LEU A 139 31.25 7.68 -8.89
C LEU A 139 31.43 9.06 -8.27
N LEU A 140 30.36 9.69 -7.78
CA LEU A 140 30.44 11.01 -7.14
C LEU A 140 31.34 11.00 -5.90
N LEU A 141 31.27 9.95 -5.07
CA LEU A 141 32.15 9.81 -3.91
C LEU A 141 33.63 9.66 -4.31
N HIS A 142 33.89 8.94 -5.41
CA HIS A 142 35.22 8.80 -5.97
C HIS A 142 35.77 10.14 -6.50
N GLU A 143 34.98 10.86 -7.30
CA GLU A 143 35.37 12.18 -7.84
C GLU A 143 35.58 13.22 -6.73
N ALA A 144 34.78 13.15 -5.67
CA ALA A 144 34.95 13.99 -4.48
C ALA A 144 36.17 13.61 -3.62
N GLY A 145 36.94 12.60 -4.00
CA GLY A 145 38.13 12.15 -3.27
C GLY A 145 37.81 11.67 -1.85
N LYS A 146 36.60 11.13 -1.63
CA LYS A 146 36.22 10.63 -0.30
C LYS A 146 37.04 9.40 0.04
N ASP A 147 37.41 9.31 1.31
CA ASP A 147 38.10 8.15 1.87
C ASP A 147 37.13 6.96 1.98
N VAL A 148 37.02 6.23 0.87
CA VAL A 148 36.24 5.01 0.72
C VAL A 148 37.21 3.88 0.41
N LYS A 149 37.01 2.74 1.08
CA LYS A 149 37.77 1.52 0.81
C LYS A 149 37.33 0.89 -0.52
N TRP A 150 37.90 1.35 -1.63
CA TRP A 150 37.54 0.85 -2.96
C TRP A 150 37.91 -0.62 -3.16
N CYS A 151 36.98 -1.40 -3.73
CA CYS A 151 37.27 -2.76 -4.13
C CYS A 151 38.09 -2.78 -5.43
N THR A 152 39.39 -3.02 -5.34
CA THR A 152 40.30 -3.01 -6.50
C THR A 152 39.98 -4.06 -7.57
N ARG A 153 39.22 -5.11 -7.24
CA ARG A 153 38.82 -6.17 -8.18
C ARG A 153 37.62 -5.77 -9.04
N HIS A 154 36.61 -5.13 -8.45
CA HIS A 154 35.33 -4.86 -9.11
C HIS A 154 35.07 -3.37 -9.34
N PHE A 155 35.97 -2.51 -8.87
CA PHE A 155 35.92 -1.07 -9.07
C PHE A 155 37.32 -0.58 -9.46
N SER A 156 37.40 0.15 -10.58
CA SER A 156 38.62 0.80 -11.02
C SER A 156 38.31 2.13 -11.67
N ASN A 157 39.11 3.16 -11.37
CA ASN A 157 39.04 4.50 -11.98
C ASN A 157 37.62 5.08 -12.01
N GLY A 158 36.93 5.15 -10.87
CA GLY A 158 35.56 5.70 -10.80
C GLY A 158 34.48 4.79 -11.39
N THR A 159 34.84 3.66 -11.99
CA THR A 159 33.92 2.82 -12.77
C THR A 159 33.78 1.44 -12.14
N LEU A 160 32.54 0.95 -12.08
CA LEU A 160 32.26 -0.43 -11.73
C LEU A 160 32.62 -1.31 -12.94
N ASN A 161 33.54 -2.26 -12.75
CA ASN A 161 34.11 -3.07 -13.84
C ASN A 161 33.20 -4.21 -14.29
N PHE A 162 31.89 -4.04 -14.21
CA PHE A 162 30.95 -5.11 -14.47
C PHE A 162 29.60 -4.60 -14.99
N ARG A 163 28.91 -5.46 -15.73
CA ARG A 163 27.51 -5.25 -16.11
C ARG A 163 26.62 -5.72 -14.96
N LEU A 164 25.79 -4.82 -14.44
CA LEU A 164 24.94 -5.00 -13.26
C LEU A 164 23.97 -6.20 -13.38
N ASP A 165 23.75 -6.72 -14.58
CA ASP A 165 22.88 -7.86 -14.86
C ASP A 165 23.53 -9.23 -14.65
N ILE A 166 24.86 -9.36 -14.72
CA ILE A 166 25.57 -10.66 -14.81
C ILE A 166 26.52 -10.92 -13.60
N SER A 167 27.04 -9.87 -12.95
CA SER A 167 28.13 -9.98 -11.95
C SER A 167 27.70 -9.82 -10.48
N ASP A 168 26.41 -9.65 -10.21
CA ASP A 168 25.88 -9.41 -8.86
C ASP A 168 26.21 -10.54 -7.87
N SER A 169 26.43 -11.76 -8.36
CA SER A 169 26.82 -12.91 -7.52
C SER A 169 28.26 -12.84 -7.00
N GLU A 170 29.16 -12.15 -7.73
CA GLU A 170 30.58 -12.05 -7.40
C GLU A 170 30.85 -10.93 -6.41
N ILE A 171 30.16 -9.79 -6.56
CA ILE A 171 30.24 -8.63 -5.66
C ILE A 171 29.78 -9.02 -4.25
N ARG A 172 28.71 -9.81 -4.14
CA ARG A 172 28.16 -10.23 -2.84
C ARG A 172 29.04 -11.21 -2.07
N LYS A 173 29.84 -12.00 -2.79
CA LYS A 173 30.83 -12.90 -2.18
C LYS A 173 32.17 -12.20 -1.95
N CYS A 174 32.35 -11.01 -2.51
CA CYS A 174 33.56 -10.23 -2.35
C CYS A 174 33.50 -9.40 -1.07
N SER A 175 34.25 -9.82 -0.05
CA SER A 175 34.40 -9.08 1.21
C SER A 175 34.81 -7.63 0.98
N SER A 176 35.71 -7.36 0.02
CA SER A 176 36.13 -6.01 -0.34
C SER A 176 35.00 -5.15 -0.91
N CYS A 177 34.07 -5.73 -1.68
CA CYS A 177 32.88 -5.00 -2.14
C CYS A 177 31.93 -4.67 -0.98
N CYS A 178 31.74 -5.59 -0.04
CA CYS A 178 30.96 -5.32 1.16
C CYS A 178 31.58 -4.18 2.00
N GLU A 179 32.91 -4.18 2.17
CA GLU A 179 33.63 -3.11 2.87
C GLU A 179 33.53 -1.76 2.14
N MET A 180 33.62 -1.77 0.81
CA MET A 180 33.42 -0.60 -0.03
C MET A 180 32.02 -0.01 0.17
N LEU A 181 30.97 -0.83 0.05
CA LEU A 181 29.59 -0.40 0.25
C LEU A 181 29.33 0.13 1.67
N ASN A 182 29.87 -0.51 2.69
CA ASN A 182 29.78 -0.01 4.07
C ASN A 182 30.52 1.32 4.25
N SER A 183 31.61 1.54 3.52
CA SER A 183 32.34 2.81 3.54
C SER A 183 31.56 3.91 2.80
N VAL A 184 30.92 3.57 1.67
CA VAL A 184 29.97 4.45 0.96
C VAL A 184 28.84 4.90 1.88
N VAL A 185 28.22 3.97 2.63
CA VAL A 185 27.21 4.29 3.64
C VAL A 185 27.73 5.32 4.64
N ARG A 186 28.90 5.07 5.24
CA ARG A 186 29.53 6.01 6.20
C ARG A 186 29.80 7.38 5.59
N SER A 187 30.28 7.43 4.36
CA SER A 187 30.56 8.68 3.66
C SER A 187 29.28 9.45 3.29
N SER A 188 28.17 8.74 3.09
CA SER A 188 26.85 9.33 2.80
C SER A 188 26.12 9.83 4.05
N MET A 189 26.40 9.25 5.23
CA MET A 189 25.92 9.74 6.51
C MET A 189 26.70 11.00 6.89
N GLY A 190 26.11 12.18 6.66
CA GLY A 190 26.73 13.47 6.97
C GLY A 190 27.28 13.51 8.41
N LYS A 191 28.45 14.14 8.62
CA LYS A 191 28.98 14.37 9.97
C LYS A 191 28.09 15.37 10.70
N ARG A 192 27.54 15.01 11.86
CA ARG A 192 27.03 16.00 12.83
C ARG A 192 28.23 16.71 13.48
N SER A 193 28.80 17.69 12.81
CA SER A 193 29.78 18.59 13.41
C SER A 193 29.09 19.87 13.85
N TYR A 194 29.06 20.11 15.16
CA TYR A 194 28.84 21.45 15.69
C TYR A 194 29.92 22.38 15.12
N GLY A 195 29.52 23.31 14.27
CA GLY A 195 30.38 24.43 13.86
C GLY A 195 31.33 24.16 12.69
N LYS A 196 30.80 23.90 11.49
CA LYS A 196 31.30 24.44 10.20
C LYS A 196 30.44 23.87 9.09
N ASP A 197 30.14 24.70 8.10
CA ASP A 197 29.30 24.39 6.93
C ASP A 197 29.64 23.03 6.32
N THR A 198 28.89 22.01 6.71
CA THR A 198 28.93 20.68 6.12
C THR A 198 27.54 20.38 5.60
N TYR A 199 27.42 20.25 4.28
CA TYR A 199 26.20 19.89 3.54
C TYR A 199 25.23 19.09 4.40
N HIS A 200 24.23 19.77 4.93
CA HIS A 200 23.21 19.15 5.75
C HIS A 200 22.28 18.39 4.82
N TYR A 201 22.55 17.10 4.60
CA TYR A 201 21.51 16.22 4.10
C TYR A 201 20.50 16.01 5.24
N VAL A 202 19.53 16.93 5.34
CA VAL A 202 18.43 16.92 6.33
C VAL A 202 17.27 16.07 5.80
N GLY A 203 17.59 14.88 5.32
CA GLY A 203 16.60 13.95 4.79
C GLY A 203 16.72 12.60 5.46
N ASP A 204 15.58 11.98 5.78
CA ASP A 204 15.53 10.62 6.30
C ASP A 204 16.01 9.58 5.26
N ASN A 205 16.09 9.97 3.98
CA ASN A 205 16.49 9.13 2.86
C ASN A 205 18.01 9.05 2.69
N HIS A 206 18.65 8.05 3.28
CA HIS A 206 20.09 7.83 3.13
C HIS A 206 20.39 6.34 2.94
N PHE A 207 21.56 6.03 2.38
CA PHE A 207 22.05 4.66 2.42
C PHE A 207 22.37 4.29 3.87
N ASP A 208 21.90 3.13 4.31
CA ASP A 208 22.20 2.57 5.63
C ASP A 208 22.98 1.26 5.49
N TYR A 209 23.39 0.69 6.62
CA TYR A 209 24.14 -0.57 6.64
C TYR A 209 23.32 -1.79 6.18
N LYS A 210 22.04 -1.62 5.83
CA LYS A 210 21.24 -2.67 5.18
C LYS A 210 21.44 -2.67 3.67
N LEU A 211 22.10 -1.68 3.07
CA LEU A 211 22.37 -1.61 1.63
C LEU A 211 22.91 -2.93 1.03
N PRO A 212 23.96 -3.58 1.60
CA PRO A 212 24.43 -4.86 1.06
C PRO A 212 23.38 -5.98 1.12
N LYS A 213 22.53 -5.96 2.16
CA LYS A 213 21.42 -6.91 2.31
C LYS A 213 20.32 -6.64 1.28
N VAL A 214 19.91 -5.38 1.09
CA VAL A 214 18.91 -4.98 0.10
C VAL A 214 19.35 -5.41 -1.30
N MET A 215 20.61 -5.14 -1.67
CA MET A 215 21.18 -5.61 -2.95
C MET A 215 21.10 -7.14 -3.07
N LYS A 216 21.37 -7.88 -2.00
CA LYS A 216 21.26 -9.34 -1.97
C LYS A 216 19.82 -9.82 -2.17
N ASP A 217 18.86 -9.20 -1.51
CA ASP A 217 17.45 -9.58 -1.56
C ASP A 217 16.88 -9.31 -2.97
N PHE A 218 17.21 -8.17 -3.59
CA PHE A 218 16.82 -7.82 -4.96
C PHE A 218 17.31 -8.83 -6.00
N TYR A 219 18.57 -9.29 -5.90
CA TYR A 219 19.05 -10.33 -6.80
C TYR A 219 18.34 -11.66 -6.56
N ASN A 220 18.15 -12.05 -5.30
CA ASN A 220 17.53 -13.35 -5.00
C ASN A 220 16.12 -13.40 -5.59
N TYR A 221 15.39 -12.29 -5.48
CA TYR A 221 14.12 -12.07 -6.16
C TYR A 221 14.24 -12.24 -7.68
N LYS A 222 15.18 -11.53 -8.32
CA LYS A 222 15.41 -11.63 -9.78
C LYS A 222 15.69 -13.09 -10.20
N ARG A 223 16.58 -13.77 -9.48
CA ARG A 223 16.93 -15.17 -9.74
C ARG A 223 15.73 -16.12 -9.59
N SER A 224 14.89 -15.94 -8.58
CA SER A 224 13.71 -16.81 -8.37
C SER A 224 12.69 -16.72 -9.49
N ILE A 225 12.64 -15.61 -10.23
CA ILE A 225 11.74 -15.45 -11.38
C ILE A 225 12.28 -16.21 -12.60
N TYR A 226 13.58 -16.06 -12.90
CA TYR A 226 14.18 -16.66 -14.10
C TYR A 226 14.53 -18.15 -13.98
N GLU A 227 14.53 -18.74 -12.78
CA GLU A 227 14.77 -20.19 -12.58
C GLU A 227 13.49 -21.05 -12.65
N HIS A 228 12.32 -20.42 -12.83
CA HIS A 228 11.01 -21.08 -12.91
C HIS A 228 10.26 -20.82 -14.24
N GLU A 229 10.89 -20.13 -15.19
CA GLU A 229 10.48 -20.05 -16.61
C GLU A 229 11.34 -20.96 -17.48
#